data_AF-A0A409Y8C8-F1
#
_entry.id   AF-A0A409Y8C8-F1
#
_cell.length_a   1.000
_cell.length_b   1.000
_cell.length_c   1.000
_cell.angle_alpha   90.00
_cell.angle_beta   90.00
_cell.angle_gamma   90.00
#
_symmetry.space_group_name_H-M   'P 1'
#
loop_
_entity.id
_entity.type
_entity.pdbx_description
1 polymer ?
#
loop_
_entity_poly.entity_id
_entity_poly.type
_entity_poly.pdbx_seq_one_letter_code
_entity_poly.pdbx_strand_id
1 'polypeptide(L)'
;MVLPKIFGRGILGSVGVAAAVAKNKLQIINDQEQFLQGLDDQLTNWGLQDISMAYEIVAVVGSQSSGKSTLLNHLFGTDFAVMDPASRGRTTNGIWLSAAHDPPNLIVMDVEGSDGSSRDDNQTFERKSALFALATSRALVVNMWENQVGLYNGGNMGLLRIILEEYLALFGGVAAADYEPPQILFVIQAHSGITPLNSLSNTIMADLERMWQGIVKPPSLSSQQLKDHFNFQFESLPHIIWAPDAYKKGIDTLRKRFTDKNSSSYLFQQSKPPSVPVGGLELHMQMIWQKVQSSENLNLPSQHDLLAGAICDRISESILARFRPHLDPHIATINEGQVIDNLGALLRSWRSDVLGQYDRDTSHYAAAIHQGRRKALSGAFFNEVSVIVFGQLRNLRSSSLTAFDNTLRDSMTQDDVLYQATVSQERTRHENEYASEVHSLRLDGSNWPLEPESQQFMDGLAERATIREREKKLFNAPIRVTKEDNVGSRKTMTTSATLYRDGKLVVDVYTRTRKNNEGLRGRVLVVVVDVNGNAVGISNELRCTTRGGVWDPFTPSSGHDQFHLQLPADVGRAAFSLDIYQTDNVTLGGTVDRVIKNVNGVVAVATALGF
;
A
#
# COMPACT_ATOMS: atom_id res chain seq x y z
N MET A 1 -70.60 28.64 -11.83
CA MET A 1 -70.89 27.56 -10.87
C MET A 1 -69.55 27.06 -10.35
N VAL A 2 -69.39 27.00 -9.03
CA VAL A 2 -68.12 27.05 -8.29
C VAL A 2 -67.86 25.70 -7.59
N LEU A 3 -66.57 25.30 -7.53
CA LEU A 3 -65.89 24.26 -6.70
C LEU A 3 -66.03 22.76 -7.07
N PRO A 4 -65.11 21.86 -6.64
CA PRO A 4 -63.70 22.03 -6.21
C PRO A 4 -62.69 20.95 -6.69
N LYS A 5 -61.40 21.25 -6.45
CA LYS A 5 -60.21 20.38 -6.56
C LYS A 5 -60.25 19.16 -5.63
N ILE A 6 -59.72 18.02 -6.09
CA ILE A 6 -59.23 16.91 -5.26
C ILE A 6 -57.80 16.56 -5.70
N PHE A 7 -56.87 16.60 -4.75
CA PHE A 7 -55.48 16.17 -4.87
C PHE A 7 -55.41 14.63 -4.89
N GLY A 8 -54.75 14.05 -5.89
CA GLY A 8 -54.41 12.63 -5.96
C GLY A 8 -52.96 12.47 -6.40
N ARG A 9 -52.15 11.83 -5.55
CA ARG A 9 -50.71 11.57 -5.68
C ARG A 9 -50.34 11.04 -7.07
N GLY A 10 -49.39 11.72 -7.71
CA GLY A 10 -48.79 11.33 -8.98
C GLY A 10 -47.98 10.04 -8.86
N ILE A 11 -48.30 9.11 -9.75
CA ILE A 11 -47.49 7.95 -10.12
C ILE A 11 -46.20 8.49 -10.75
N LEU A 12 -45.06 8.19 -10.13
CA LEU A 12 -43.75 8.44 -10.73
C LEU A 12 -43.62 7.54 -11.97
N GLY A 13 -43.61 8.18 -13.14
CA GLY A 13 -43.36 7.53 -14.42
C GLY A 13 -41.97 6.90 -14.42
N SER A 14 -41.92 5.60 -14.67
CA SER A 14 -40.71 4.88 -15.03
C SER A 14 -40.22 5.41 -16.38
N VAL A 15 -39.21 6.27 -16.35
CA VAL A 15 -38.40 6.58 -17.53
C VAL A 15 -37.72 5.28 -17.91
N GLY A 16 -38.22 4.65 -18.97
CA GLY A 16 -37.63 3.48 -19.58
C GLY A 16 -36.25 3.84 -20.11
N VAL A 17 -35.21 3.55 -19.33
CA VAL A 17 -33.86 3.39 -19.86
C VAL A 17 -33.91 2.10 -20.67
N ALA A 18 -33.90 2.23 -21.99
CA ALA A 18 -33.63 1.13 -22.88
C ALA A 18 -32.24 0.59 -22.54
N ALA A 19 -32.20 -0.46 -21.69
CA ALA A 19 -30.99 -1.22 -21.46
C ALA A 19 -30.56 -1.77 -22.82
N ALA A 20 -29.42 -1.28 -23.31
CA ALA A 20 -28.73 -1.93 -24.41
C ALA A 20 -28.61 -3.41 -24.04
N VAL A 21 -29.17 -4.29 -24.86
CA VAL A 21 -29.06 -5.74 -24.67
C VAL A 21 -27.57 -6.07 -24.70
N ALA A 22 -26.98 -6.30 -23.52
CA ALA A 22 -25.58 -6.69 -23.40
C ALA A 22 -25.39 -7.96 -24.24
N LYS A 23 -24.35 -8.00 -25.07
CA LYS A 23 -24.02 -9.18 -25.86
C LYS A 23 -23.77 -10.34 -24.88
N ASN A 24 -24.54 -11.43 -24.99
CA ASN A 24 -24.47 -12.54 -24.04
C ASN A 24 -23.24 -13.44 -24.29
N LYS A 25 -22.58 -13.30 -25.44
CA LYS A 25 -21.40 -14.07 -25.83
C LYS A 25 -20.11 -13.24 -25.87
N LEU A 26 -18.99 -13.90 -25.56
CA LEU A 26 -17.64 -13.38 -25.62
C LEU A 26 -16.75 -14.34 -26.43
N GLN A 27 -15.94 -13.81 -27.34
CA GLN A 27 -14.88 -14.60 -27.97
C GLN A 27 -13.66 -14.60 -27.05
N ILE A 28 -13.16 -15.78 -26.69
CA ILE A 28 -11.97 -15.92 -25.83
C ILE A 28 -10.72 -16.27 -26.62
N ILE A 29 -10.85 -16.93 -27.78
CA ILE A 29 -9.73 -17.25 -28.68
C ILE A 29 -10.15 -16.90 -30.10
N ASN A 30 -9.32 -16.14 -30.82
CA ASN A 30 -9.57 -15.74 -32.21
C ASN A 30 -8.94 -16.71 -33.24
N ASP A 31 -9.13 -16.40 -34.52
CA ASP A 31 -8.60 -17.19 -35.65
C ASP A 31 -7.08 -17.03 -35.87
N GLN A 32 -6.43 -16.13 -35.13
CA GLN A 32 -4.97 -16.00 -35.03
C GLN A 32 -4.41 -16.71 -33.79
N GLU A 33 -5.20 -17.57 -33.14
CA GLU A 33 -4.84 -18.29 -31.92
C GLU A 33 -4.51 -17.37 -30.71
N GLN A 34 -4.98 -16.13 -30.69
CA GLN A 34 -4.73 -15.21 -29.59
C GLN A 34 -5.83 -15.33 -28.53
N PHE A 35 -5.43 -15.42 -27.27
CA PHE A 35 -6.35 -15.31 -26.14
C PHE A 35 -6.78 -13.86 -25.94
N LEU A 36 -8.09 -13.60 -26.00
CA LEU A 36 -8.68 -12.27 -25.86
C LEU A 36 -9.04 -12.00 -24.40
N GLN A 37 -8.69 -10.82 -23.90
CA GLN A 37 -9.01 -10.39 -22.54
C GLN A 37 -10.45 -9.91 -22.40
N GLY A 38 -10.94 -9.86 -21.17
CA GLY A 38 -12.25 -9.29 -20.82
C GLY A 38 -13.29 -10.33 -20.39
N LEU A 39 -12.86 -11.54 -20.06
CA LEU A 39 -13.73 -12.56 -19.51
C LEU A 39 -14.14 -12.20 -18.07
N ASP A 40 -13.25 -11.67 -17.24
CA ASP A 40 -13.55 -11.23 -15.87
C ASP A 40 -14.68 -10.18 -15.83
N ASP A 41 -14.64 -9.21 -16.76
CA ASP A 41 -15.70 -8.20 -16.91
C ASP A 41 -17.02 -8.84 -17.37
N GLN A 42 -16.96 -9.81 -18.29
CA GLN A 42 -18.17 -10.50 -18.75
C GLN A 42 -18.76 -11.44 -17.71
N LEU A 43 -17.95 -12.13 -16.92
CA LEU A 43 -18.40 -12.93 -15.78
C LEU A 43 -19.14 -12.06 -14.76
N THR A 44 -18.71 -10.80 -14.59
CA THR A 44 -19.41 -9.80 -13.77
C THR A 44 -20.76 -9.44 -14.39
N ASN A 45 -20.80 -9.16 -15.69
CA ASN A 45 -22.04 -8.84 -16.41
C ASN A 45 -23.05 -10.01 -16.41
N TRP A 46 -22.57 -11.26 -16.43
CA TRP A 46 -23.39 -12.46 -16.33
C TRP A 46 -23.86 -12.76 -14.90
N GLY A 47 -23.42 -11.99 -13.89
CA GLY A 47 -23.78 -12.20 -12.49
C GLY A 47 -23.14 -13.44 -11.86
N LEU A 48 -22.02 -13.91 -12.40
CA LEU A 48 -21.32 -15.12 -11.93
C LEU A 48 -20.24 -14.82 -10.87
N GLN A 49 -19.84 -13.57 -10.69
CA GLN A 49 -18.83 -13.15 -9.69
C GLN A 49 -19.14 -13.66 -8.27
N ASP A 50 -20.40 -13.59 -7.85
CA ASP A 50 -20.83 -13.98 -6.50
C ASP A 50 -20.91 -15.49 -6.28
N ILE A 51 -20.77 -16.30 -7.35
CA ILE A 51 -21.02 -17.74 -7.33
C ILE A 51 -19.75 -18.54 -6.97
N SER A 52 -18.59 -17.89 -6.78
CA SER A 52 -17.31 -18.49 -6.37
C SER A 52 -16.97 -19.78 -7.13
N MET A 53 -17.22 -20.98 -6.57
CA MET A 53 -16.96 -22.28 -7.21
C MET A 53 -18.22 -23.00 -7.70
N ALA A 54 -19.42 -22.46 -7.52
CA ALA A 54 -20.66 -23.16 -7.85
C ALA A 54 -21.10 -22.99 -9.31
N TYR A 55 -20.16 -23.07 -10.26
CA TYR A 55 -20.41 -22.98 -11.70
C TYR A 55 -19.99 -24.25 -12.42
N GLU A 56 -20.45 -24.45 -13.64
CA GLU A 56 -20.03 -25.56 -14.51
C GLU A 56 -19.67 -25.04 -15.90
N ILE A 57 -18.77 -25.72 -16.61
CA ILE A 57 -18.42 -25.40 -18.00
C ILE A 57 -18.75 -26.60 -18.89
N VAL A 58 -19.52 -26.36 -19.96
CA VAL A 58 -19.83 -27.35 -21.00
C VAL A 58 -19.27 -26.87 -22.33
N ALA A 59 -18.48 -27.70 -23.00
CA ALA A 59 -18.01 -27.43 -24.35
C ALA A 59 -18.75 -28.28 -25.38
N VAL A 60 -19.01 -27.74 -26.57
CA VAL A 60 -19.49 -28.51 -27.72
C VAL A 60 -18.40 -28.63 -28.79
N VAL A 61 -18.22 -29.84 -29.30
CA VAL A 61 -17.30 -30.15 -30.39
C VAL A 61 -17.99 -30.99 -31.45
N GLY A 62 -17.46 -30.95 -32.68
CA GLY A 62 -17.99 -31.71 -33.81
C GLY A 62 -17.78 -31.00 -35.13
N SER A 63 -18.12 -31.68 -36.22
CA SER A 63 -17.84 -31.25 -37.58
C SER A 63 -18.42 -29.86 -37.89
N GLN A 64 -17.76 -29.16 -38.81
CA GLN A 64 -18.22 -27.87 -39.31
C GLN A 64 -19.63 -28.01 -39.89
N SER A 65 -20.49 -27.03 -39.60
CA SER A 65 -21.88 -27.00 -40.09
C SER A 65 -22.79 -28.13 -39.57
N SER A 66 -22.40 -28.86 -38.53
CA SER A 66 -23.23 -29.93 -37.94
C SER A 66 -24.41 -29.42 -37.07
N GLY A 67 -24.55 -28.10 -36.89
CA GLY A 67 -25.61 -27.49 -36.07
C GLY A 67 -25.25 -27.26 -34.60
N LYS A 68 -23.96 -27.21 -34.24
CA LYS A 68 -23.47 -26.98 -32.85
C LYS A 68 -24.06 -25.74 -32.19
N SER A 69 -23.83 -24.57 -32.78
CA SER A 69 -24.30 -23.29 -32.25
C SER A 69 -25.84 -23.24 -32.20
N THR A 70 -26.52 -23.87 -33.17
CA THR A 70 -27.98 -24.05 -33.15
C THR A 70 -28.44 -24.89 -31.95
N LEU A 71 -27.78 -26.03 -31.71
CA LEU A 71 -28.05 -26.89 -30.56
C LEU A 71 -27.86 -26.12 -29.25
N LEU A 72 -26.74 -25.40 -29.10
CA LEU A 72 -26.46 -24.63 -27.88
C LEU A 72 -27.50 -23.54 -27.62
N ASN A 73 -27.86 -22.78 -28.66
CA ASN A 73 -28.88 -21.73 -28.55
C ASN A 73 -30.23 -22.30 -28.12
N HIS A 74 -30.63 -23.46 -28.66
CA HIS A 74 -31.89 -24.10 -28.30
C HIS A 74 -31.84 -24.75 -26.90
N LEU A 75 -30.71 -25.35 -26.53
CA LEU A 75 -30.55 -26.08 -25.29
C LEU A 75 -30.40 -25.14 -24.09
N PHE A 76 -29.59 -24.09 -24.22
CA PHE A 76 -29.19 -23.21 -23.11
C PHE A 76 -29.69 -21.77 -23.24
N GLY A 77 -30.38 -21.41 -24.33
CA GLY A 77 -30.87 -20.05 -24.54
C GLY A 77 -29.77 -19.03 -24.87
N THR A 78 -28.65 -19.49 -25.43
CA THR A 78 -27.52 -18.64 -25.85
C THR A 78 -27.80 -17.94 -27.18
N ASP A 79 -26.94 -17.00 -27.56
CA ASP A 79 -27.05 -16.16 -28.76
C ASP A 79 -25.86 -16.32 -29.74
N PHE A 80 -25.26 -17.52 -29.79
CA PHE A 80 -24.15 -17.82 -30.71
C PHE A 80 -24.54 -17.59 -32.17
N ALA A 81 -23.56 -17.20 -33.00
CA ALA A 81 -23.82 -16.98 -34.41
C ALA A 81 -24.15 -18.30 -35.11
N VAL A 82 -25.22 -18.33 -35.91
CA VAL A 82 -25.65 -19.52 -36.68
C VAL A 82 -25.50 -19.23 -38.16
N MET A 83 -25.17 -20.26 -38.94
CA MET A 83 -24.95 -20.16 -40.39
C MET A 83 -26.17 -19.54 -41.08
N ASP A 84 -25.93 -18.58 -41.97
CA ASP A 84 -26.97 -18.05 -42.86
C ASP A 84 -27.36 -19.12 -43.89
N PRO A 85 -28.64 -19.54 -43.97
CA PRO A 85 -29.11 -20.47 -44.99
C PRO A 85 -28.80 -20.05 -46.44
N ALA A 86 -28.60 -18.75 -46.70
CA ALA A 86 -28.29 -18.22 -48.03
C ALA A 86 -26.82 -18.39 -48.45
N SER A 87 -25.89 -18.59 -47.50
CA SER A 87 -24.47 -18.79 -47.79
C SER A 87 -23.86 -19.88 -46.92
N ARG A 88 -23.45 -21.00 -47.53
CA ARG A 88 -22.69 -22.03 -46.83
C ARG A 88 -21.25 -21.55 -46.61
N GLY A 89 -20.93 -21.21 -45.37
CA GLY A 89 -19.61 -20.72 -44.98
C GLY A 89 -19.34 -20.93 -43.48
N ARG A 90 -18.09 -20.76 -43.07
CA ARG A 90 -17.70 -20.90 -41.66
C ARG A 90 -18.38 -19.83 -40.81
N THR A 91 -19.06 -20.25 -39.73
CA THR A 91 -19.88 -19.35 -38.89
C THR A 91 -19.21 -19.04 -37.56
N THR A 92 -18.58 -20.03 -36.93
CA THR A 92 -17.81 -19.86 -35.70
C THR A 92 -16.32 -19.84 -36.05
N ASN A 93 -15.66 -18.72 -35.75
CA ASN A 93 -14.20 -18.59 -35.83
C ASN A 93 -13.65 -18.57 -34.41
N GLY A 94 -12.71 -19.45 -34.09
CA GLY A 94 -12.12 -19.55 -32.76
C GLY A 94 -13.05 -20.15 -31.71
N ILE A 95 -12.89 -19.74 -30.45
CA ILE A 95 -13.65 -20.29 -29.29
C ILE A 95 -14.44 -19.16 -28.63
N TRP A 96 -15.71 -19.44 -28.39
CA TRP A 96 -16.67 -18.50 -27.81
C TRP A 96 -17.26 -19.04 -26.52
N LEU A 97 -17.53 -18.16 -25.57
CA LEU A 97 -18.24 -18.43 -24.32
C LEU A 97 -19.55 -17.66 -24.27
N SER A 98 -20.55 -18.22 -23.59
CA SER A 98 -21.79 -17.54 -23.21
C SER A 98 -22.26 -18.12 -21.88
N ALA A 99 -22.84 -17.29 -21.01
CA ALA A 99 -23.65 -17.81 -19.92
C ALA A 99 -24.92 -18.46 -20.48
N ALA A 100 -25.34 -19.58 -19.89
CA ALA A 100 -26.64 -20.18 -20.14
C ALA A 100 -27.74 -19.35 -19.47
N HIS A 101 -28.90 -19.27 -20.11
CA HIS A 101 -30.08 -18.66 -19.49
C HIS A 101 -30.65 -19.56 -18.38
N ASP A 102 -30.61 -20.87 -18.58
CA ASP A 102 -31.04 -21.87 -17.60
C ASP A 102 -30.19 -23.16 -17.74
N PRO A 103 -29.43 -23.57 -16.71
CA PRO A 103 -29.30 -22.94 -15.39
C PRO A 103 -28.32 -21.74 -15.43
N PRO A 104 -28.50 -20.72 -14.57
CA PRO A 104 -27.74 -19.47 -14.64
C PRO A 104 -26.26 -19.61 -14.26
N ASN A 105 -25.86 -20.72 -13.63
CA ASN A 105 -24.49 -21.00 -13.22
C ASN A 105 -23.70 -21.85 -14.23
N LEU A 106 -24.22 -22.04 -15.44
CA LEU A 106 -23.57 -22.81 -16.49
C LEU A 106 -22.96 -21.89 -17.54
N ILE A 107 -21.68 -22.10 -17.83
CA ILE A 107 -20.95 -21.45 -18.92
C ILE A 107 -20.86 -22.43 -20.09
N VAL A 108 -21.26 -21.96 -21.26
CA VAL A 108 -21.31 -22.76 -22.49
C VAL A 108 -20.20 -22.31 -23.41
N MET A 109 -19.43 -23.26 -23.92
CA MET A 109 -18.32 -23.04 -24.85
C MET A 109 -18.65 -23.59 -26.24
N ASP A 110 -18.70 -22.71 -27.24
CA ASP A 110 -18.82 -23.08 -28.66
C ASP A 110 -17.43 -23.11 -29.29
N VAL A 111 -16.98 -24.31 -29.69
CA VAL A 111 -15.69 -24.54 -30.33
C VAL A 111 -15.87 -24.57 -31.84
N GLU A 112 -14.95 -23.93 -32.57
CA GLU A 112 -14.90 -24.01 -34.03
C GLU A 112 -15.00 -25.47 -34.53
N GLY A 113 -15.75 -25.68 -35.61
CA GLY A 113 -15.98 -27.02 -36.13
C GLY A 113 -14.78 -27.61 -36.86
N SER A 114 -14.58 -28.92 -36.68
CA SER A 114 -13.58 -29.69 -37.39
C SER A 114 -13.99 -29.98 -38.85
N ASP A 115 -13.03 -30.23 -39.73
CA ASP A 115 -13.23 -30.68 -41.12
C ASP A 115 -13.71 -29.59 -42.12
N GLY A 116 -13.07 -28.42 -42.06
CA GLY A 116 -13.21 -27.36 -43.06
C GLY A 116 -12.19 -27.49 -44.20
N SER A 117 -12.65 -27.47 -45.46
CA SER A 117 -11.84 -27.73 -46.67
C SER A 117 -10.80 -26.67 -47.04
N SER A 118 -10.49 -25.71 -46.16
CA SER A 118 -9.80 -24.46 -46.54
C SER A 118 -8.62 -24.08 -45.65
N ARG A 119 -7.74 -25.03 -45.28
CA ARG A 119 -6.35 -24.84 -44.79
C ARG A 119 -5.70 -26.18 -44.43
N ASP A 120 -4.44 -26.40 -44.80
CA ASP A 120 -3.63 -27.54 -44.30
C ASP A 120 -3.30 -27.40 -42.79
N ASP A 121 -3.36 -26.18 -42.23
CA ASP A 121 -3.12 -25.89 -40.80
C ASP A 121 -4.33 -26.18 -39.87
N ASN A 122 -5.49 -26.53 -40.42
CA ASN A 122 -6.73 -26.71 -39.63
C ASN A 122 -6.62 -27.82 -38.57
N GLN A 123 -5.87 -28.89 -38.84
CA GLN A 123 -5.73 -30.00 -37.90
C GLN A 123 -5.00 -29.60 -36.61
N THR A 124 -4.06 -28.66 -36.69
CA THR A 124 -3.30 -28.18 -35.52
C THR A 124 -4.21 -27.35 -34.61
N PHE A 125 -5.02 -26.46 -35.19
CA PHE A 125 -5.99 -25.68 -34.41
C PHE A 125 -7.10 -26.57 -33.82
N GLU A 126 -7.62 -27.52 -34.59
CA GLU A 126 -8.60 -28.51 -34.12
C GLU A 126 -8.07 -29.28 -32.91
N ARG A 127 -6.81 -29.73 -32.96
CA ARG A 127 -6.15 -30.41 -31.84
C ARG A 127 -6.08 -29.51 -30.60
N LYS A 128 -5.56 -28.29 -30.77
CA LYS A 128 -5.42 -27.32 -29.67
C LYS A 128 -6.76 -26.95 -29.04
N SER A 129 -7.77 -26.69 -29.87
CA SER A 129 -9.10 -26.28 -29.42
C SER A 129 -9.84 -27.41 -28.70
N ALA A 130 -9.70 -28.66 -29.15
CA ALA A 130 -10.24 -29.83 -28.46
C ALA A 130 -9.57 -30.06 -27.10
N LEU A 131 -8.25 -29.93 -27.04
CA LEU A 131 -7.48 -30.06 -25.81
C LEU A 131 -7.86 -28.98 -24.80
N PHE A 132 -7.96 -27.73 -25.25
CA PHE A 132 -8.41 -26.62 -24.44
C PHE A 132 -9.82 -26.86 -23.89
N ALA A 133 -10.75 -27.31 -24.73
CA ALA A 133 -12.10 -27.65 -24.32
C ALA A 133 -12.11 -28.78 -23.27
N LEU A 134 -11.32 -29.85 -23.47
CA LEU A 134 -11.22 -30.94 -22.52
C LEU A 134 -10.62 -30.51 -21.17
N ALA A 135 -9.60 -29.65 -21.19
CA ALA A 135 -8.91 -29.20 -19.97
C ALA A 135 -9.73 -28.20 -19.14
N THR A 136 -10.63 -27.45 -19.78
CA THR A 136 -11.40 -26.36 -19.14
C THR A 136 -12.87 -26.70 -18.91
N SER A 137 -13.41 -27.71 -19.60
CA SER A 137 -14.82 -28.12 -19.45
C SER A 137 -14.98 -29.36 -18.58
N ARG A 138 -16.09 -29.38 -17.86
CA ARG A 138 -16.53 -30.50 -17.03
C ARG A 138 -17.17 -31.59 -17.89
N ALA A 139 -17.93 -31.15 -18.91
CA ALA A 139 -18.60 -32.03 -19.84
C ALA A 139 -18.38 -31.57 -21.27
N LEU A 140 -18.12 -32.54 -22.14
CA LEU A 140 -17.91 -32.35 -23.57
C LEU A 140 -19.10 -32.94 -24.33
N VAL A 141 -19.81 -32.10 -25.08
CA VAL A 141 -20.89 -32.49 -25.97
C VAL A 141 -20.33 -32.73 -27.35
N VAL A 142 -20.40 -33.97 -27.83
CA VAL A 142 -19.98 -34.34 -29.19
C VAL A 142 -21.23 -34.37 -30.07
N ASN A 143 -21.37 -33.36 -30.92
CA ASN A 143 -22.49 -33.24 -31.85
C ASN A 143 -22.17 -33.97 -33.17
N MET A 144 -23.00 -34.95 -33.52
CA MET A 144 -22.83 -35.78 -34.73
C MET A 144 -24.17 -36.08 -35.39
N TRP A 145 -24.19 -36.29 -36.70
CA TRP A 145 -25.39 -36.73 -37.41
C TRP A 145 -25.51 -38.26 -37.41
N GLU A 146 -26.73 -38.80 -37.45
CA GLU A 146 -26.95 -40.25 -37.53
C GLU A 146 -26.18 -40.91 -38.68
N ASN A 147 -26.18 -40.30 -39.87
CA ASN A 147 -25.48 -40.81 -41.05
C ASN A 147 -23.95 -40.70 -40.98
N GLN A 148 -23.41 -40.03 -39.97
CA GLN A 148 -21.97 -39.93 -39.71
C GLN A 148 -21.47 -41.04 -38.77
N VAL A 149 -22.38 -41.74 -38.09
CA VAL A 149 -22.03 -42.84 -37.18
C VAL A 149 -21.41 -43.99 -37.99
N GLY A 150 -20.24 -44.45 -37.56
CA GLY A 150 -19.45 -45.49 -38.23
C GLY A 150 -18.53 -44.99 -39.36
N LEU A 151 -18.52 -43.68 -39.65
CA LEU A 151 -17.55 -43.07 -40.57
C LEU A 151 -16.35 -42.52 -39.81
N TYR A 152 -15.14 -42.73 -40.33
CA TYR A 152 -13.92 -42.22 -39.69
C TYR A 152 -13.80 -40.68 -39.80
N ASN A 153 -13.77 -40.14 -41.03
CA ASN A 153 -13.68 -38.69 -41.26
C ASN A 153 -14.99 -37.99 -40.91
N GLY A 154 -16.12 -38.46 -41.46
CA GLY A 154 -17.43 -37.86 -41.24
C GLY A 154 -17.92 -37.93 -39.78
N GLY A 155 -17.50 -38.94 -39.02
CA GLY A 155 -17.83 -39.10 -37.61
C GLY A 155 -16.90 -38.35 -36.64
N ASN A 156 -15.93 -37.58 -37.16
CA ASN A 156 -14.89 -36.90 -36.37
C ASN A 156 -14.06 -37.86 -35.49
N MET A 157 -13.80 -39.10 -35.95
CA MET A 157 -13.02 -40.06 -35.17
C MET A 157 -11.57 -39.60 -34.95
N GLY A 158 -11.01 -38.80 -35.87
CA GLY A 158 -9.71 -38.16 -35.69
C GLY A 158 -9.69 -37.21 -34.48
N LEU A 159 -10.73 -36.39 -34.31
CA LEU A 159 -10.89 -35.50 -33.16
C LEU A 159 -11.02 -36.29 -31.85
N LEU A 160 -11.82 -37.36 -31.85
CA LEU A 160 -11.99 -38.22 -30.68
C LEU A 160 -10.69 -38.94 -30.31
N ARG A 161 -9.92 -39.43 -31.29
CA ARG A 161 -8.58 -39.98 -31.05
C ARG A 161 -7.67 -38.95 -30.37
N ILE A 162 -7.65 -37.72 -30.87
CA ILE A 162 -6.87 -36.62 -30.26
C ILE A 162 -7.29 -36.42 -28.81
N ILE A 163 -8.60 -36.35 -28.51
CA ILE A 163 -9.10 -36.21 -27.14
C ILE A 163 -8.60 -37.33 -26.24
N LEU A 164 -8.59 -38.59 -26.72
CA LEU A 164 -8.10 -39.73 -25.95
C LEU A 164 -6.57 -39.69 -25.72
N GLU A 165 -5.80 -39.36 -26.75
CA GLU A 165 -4.32 -39.27 -26.68
C GLU A 165 -3.90 -38.16 -25.71
N GLU A 166 -4.48 -36.97 -25.85
CA GLU A 166 -4.14 -35.83 -25.02
C GLU A 166 -4.64 -36.00 -23.58
N TYR A 167 -5.81 -36.60 -23.38
CA TYR A 167 -6.28 -36.96 -22.05
C TYR A 167 -5.26 -37.81 -21.29
N LEU A 168 -4.68 -38.82 -21.94
CA LEU A 168 -3.64 -39.66 -21.34
C LEU A 168 -2.38 -38.86 -21.02
N ALA A 169 -1.99 -37.90 -21.87
CA ALA A 169 -0.87 -37.02 -21.61
C ALA A 169 -1.11 -36.09 -20.41
N LEU A 170 -2.35 -35.58 -20.26
CA LEU A 170 -2.76 -34.70 -19.17
C LEU A 170 -2.90 -35.41 -17.82
N PHE A 171 -3.55 -36.57 -17.82
CA PHE A 171 -4.07 -37.21 -16.61
C PHE A 171 -3.44 -38.56 -16.30
N GLY A 172 -2.61 -39.11 -17.20
CA GLY A 172 -2.02 -40.44 -17.05
C GLY A 172 -1.05 -40.60 -15.87
N GLY A 173 -0.55 -39.49 -15.32
CA GLY A 173 0.29 -39.46 -14.11
C GLY A 173 -0.44 -39.06 -12.83
N VAL A 174 -1.74 -38.74 -12.89
CA VAL A 174 -2.52 -38.22 -11.77
C VAL A 174 -3.22 -39.37 -11.06
N ALA A 175 -3.20 -39.39 -9.73
CA ALA A 175 -3.90 -40.42 -8.96
C ALA A 175 -5.42 -40.30 -9.17
N ALA A 176 -6.11 -41.43 -9.33
CA ALA A 176 -7.56 -41.48 -9.55
C ALA A 176 -8.39 -40.85 -8.40
N ALA A 177 -7.80 -40.64 -7.22
CA ALA A 177 -8.45 -39.95 -6.09
C ALA A 177 -8.53 -38.42 -6.29
N ASP A 178 -7.60 -37.85 -7.07
CA ASP A 178 -7.42 -36.41 -7.26
C ASP A 178 -8.04 -35.91 -8.57
N TYR A 179 -8.56 -36.82 -9.40
CA TYR A 179 -9.12 -36.53 -10.70
C TYR A 179 -10.48 -37.19 -10.91
N GLU A 180 -11.41 -36.48 -11.56
CA GLU A 180 -12.71 -37.04 -11.93
C GLU A 180 -12.79 -37.24 -13.45
N PRO A 181 -13.16 -38.46 -13.91
CA PRO A 181 -13.32 -38.75 -15.33
C PRO A 181 -14.25 -37.74 -16.04
N PRO A 182 -13.85 -37.17 -17.18
CA PRO A 182 -14.65 -36.20 -17.90
C PRO A 182 -15.89 -36.87 -18.48
N GLN A 183 -16.98 -36.11 -18.51
CA GLN A 183 -18.26 -36.56 -19.05
C GLN A 183 -18.31 -36.24 -20.54
N ILE A 184 -18.45 -37.27 -21.38
CA ILE A 184 -18.63 -37.11 -22.82
C ILE A 184 -20.07 -37.48 -23.18
N LEU A 185 -20.84 -36.49 -23.62
CA LEU A 185 -22.21 -36.67 -24.09
C LEU A 185 -22.24 -36.62 -25.62
N PHE A 186 -22.56 -37.75 -26.25
CA PHE A 186 -22.85 -37.81 -27.67
C PHE A 186 -24.29 -37.39 -27.94
N VAL A 187 -24.48 -36.38 -28.80
CA VAL A 187 -25.80 -35.96 -29.28
C VAL A 187 -25.90 -36.30 -30.76
N ILE A 188 -26.75 -37.28 -31.07
CA ILE A 188 -27.00 -37.76 -32.44
C ILE A 188 -28.15 -36.96 -33.05
N GLN A 189 -27.84 -36.08 -33.98
CA GLN A 189 -28.77 -35.24 -34.72
C GLN A 189 -29.46 -36.01 -35.84
N ALA A 190 -30.65 -35.52 -36.21
CA ALA A 190 -31.45 -36.03 -37.33
C ALA A 190 -31.74 -37.54 -37.24
N HIS A 191 -31.91 -38.06 -36.02
CA HIS A 191 -32.16 -39.47 -35.77
C HIS A 191 -33.54 -39.87 -36.32
N SER A 192 -33.52 -40.79 -37.28
CA SER A 192 -34.68 -41.33 -37.99
C SER A 192 -35.51 -42.32 -37.16
N GLY A 193 -34.91 -42.94 -36.15
CA GLY A 193 -35.51 -44.01 -35.35
C GLY A 193 -35.49 -45.39 -36.02
N ILE A 194 -34.98 -45.51 -37.25
CA ILE A 194 -34.82 -46.81 -37.94
C ILE A 194 -33.75 -47.64 -37.24
N THR A 195 -32.62 -47.03 -36.93
CA THR A 195 -31.54 -47.65 -36.16
C THR A 195 -31.69 -47.24 -34.70
N PRO A 196 -31.96 -48.16 -33.75
CA PRO A 196 -32.10 -47.78 -32.35
C PRO A 196 -30.86 -47.07 -31.81
N LEU A 197 -31.05 -46.07 -30.93
CA LEU A 197 -29.95 -45.32 -30.30
C LEU A 197 -28.90 -46.24 -29.66
N ASN A 198 -29.32 -47.31 -28.98
CA ASN A 198 -28.41 -48.29 -28.39
C ASN A 198 -27.47 -48.93 -29.42
N SER A 199 -27.96 -49.23 -30.63
CA SER A 199 -27.13 -49.77 -31.71
C SER A 199 -26.08 -48.75 -32.17
N LEU A 200 -26.48 -47.49 -32.36
CA LEU A 200 -25.57 -46.40 -32.72
C LEU A 200 -24.52 -46.16 -31.63
N SER A 201 -24.94 -46.15 -30.36
CA SER A 201 -24.06 -46.03 -29.20
C SER A 201 -23.03 -47.16 -29.15
N ASN A 202 -23.44 -48.41 -29.39
CA ASN A 202 -22.53 -49.56 -29.41
C ASN A 202 -21.50 -49.45 -30.53
N THR A 203 -21.88 -48.97 -31.72
CA THR A 203 -20.93 -48.71 -32.81
C THR A 203 -19.90 -47.66 -32.41
N ILE A 204 -20.33 -46.52 -31.86
CA ILE A 204 -19.43 -45.46 -31.41
C ILE A 204 -18.48 -45.97 -30.31
N MET A 205 -19.01 -46.71 -29.33
CA MET A 205 -18.21 -47.30 -28.25
C MET A 205 -17.17 -48.29 -28.77
N ALA A 206 -17.53 -49.16 -29.72
CA ALA A 206 -16.60 -50.11 -30.31
C ALA A 206 -15.46 -49.41 -31.08
N ASP A 207 -15.77 -48.31 -31.77
CA ASP A 207 -14.77 -47.50 -32.46
C ASP A 207 -13.84 -46.78 -31.48
N LEU A 208 -14.39 -46.20 -30.40
CA LEU A 208 -13.62 -45.59 -29.32
C LEU A 208 -12.70 -46.61 -28.62
N GLU A 209 -13.19 -47.82 -28.34
CA GLU A 209 -12.39 -48.89 -27.73
C GLU A 209 -11.25 -49.35 -28.66
N ARG A 210 -11.51 -49.47 -29.97
CA ARG A 210 -10.47 -49.77 -30.96
C ARG A 210 -9.41 -48.68 -31.02
N MET A 211 -9.83 -47.41 -30.99
CA MET A 211 -8.90 -46.27 -30.93
C MET A 211 -8.09 -46.30 -29.64
N TRP A 212 -8.74 -46.51 -28.49
CA TRP A 212 -8.08 -46.64 -27.20
C TRP A 212 -6.97 -47.69 -27.23
N GLN A 213 -7.24 -48.89 -27.76
CA GLN A 213 -6.25 -49.96 -27.88
C GLN A 213 -5.06 -49.58 -28.77
N GLY A 214 -5.30 -48.78 -29.82
CA GLY A 214 -4.27 -48.31 -30.76
C GLY A 214 -3.38 -47.18 -30.25
N ILE A 215 -3.71 -46.54 -29.11
CA ILE A 215 -2.90 -45.48 -28.51
C ILE A 215 -1.76 -46.07 -27.69
N VAL A 216 -0.55 -45.53 -27.86
CA VAL A 216 0.65 -45.87 -27.07
C VAL A 216 0.47 -45.35 -25.64
N LYS A 217 0.29 -46.27 -24.68
CA LYS A 217 0.11 -45.93 -23.27
C LYS A 217 1.42 -46.08 -22.50
N PRO A 218 1.67 -45.24 -21.47
CA PRO A 218 2.72 -45.49 -20.48
C PRO A 218 2.59 -46.87 -19.83
N PRO A 219 3.69 -47.49 -19.36
CA PRO A 219 3.65 -48.83 -18.75
C PRO A 219 2.67 -48.96 -17.59
N SER A 220 2.51 -47.89 -16.79
CA SER A 220 1.59 -47.79 -15.66
C SER A 220 0.10 -47.85 -16.01
N LEU A 221 -0.26 -47.54 -17.27
CA LEU A 221 -1.66 -47.47 -17.75
C LEU A 221 -1.98 -48.55 -18.79
N SER A 222 -1.07 -49.49 -19.01
CA SER A 222 -1.17 -50.50 -20.07
C SER A 222 -2.37 -51.45 -19.92
N SER A 223 -2.84 -51.69 -18.69
CA SER A 223 -3.99 -52.56 -18.39
C SER A 223 -5.33 -51.83 -18.21
N GLN A 224 -5.36 -50.49 -18.32
CA GLN A 224 -6.56 -49.70 -18.02
C GLN A 224 -7.52 -49.63 -19.20
N GLN A 225 -8.83 -49.69 -18.89
CA GLN A 225 -9.90 -49.66 -19.88
C GLN A 225 -10.36 -48.22 -20.14
N LEU A 226 -10.96 -48.00 -21.31
CA LEU A 226 -11.49 -46.69 -21.69
C LEU A 226 -12.52 -46.15 -20.67
N LYS A 227 -13.35 -47.05 -20.12
CA LYS A 227 -14.40 -46.70 -19.13
C LYS A 227 -13.85 -46.33 -17.75
N ASP A 228 -12.59 -46.67 -17.45
CA ASP A 228 -11.94 -46.24 -16.19
C ASP A 228 -11.58 -44.75 -16.23
N HIS A 229 -11.55 -44.16 -17.43
CA HIS A 229 -11.07 -42.82 -17.68
C HIS A 229 -12.13 -41.87 -18.22
N PHE A 230 -13.22 -42.35 -18.79
CA PHE A 230 -14.24 -41.52 -19.40
C PHE A 230 -15.63 -42.05 -19.09
N ASN A 231 -16.54 -41.10 -18.82
CA ASN A 231 -17.95 -41.40 -18.68
C ASN A 231 -18.69 -41.02 -19.96
N PHE A 232 -19.27 -42.00 -20.64
CA PHE A 232 -19.99 -41.78 -21.89
C PHE A 232 -21.49 -41.83 -21.68
N GLN A 233 -22.18 -40.84 -22.23
CA GLN A 233 -23.63 -40.85 -22.28
C GLN A 233 -24.08 -40.49 -23.71
N PHE A 234 -25.29 -40.92 -24.07
CA PHE A 234 -25.82 -40.75 -25.42
C PHE A 234 -27.21 -40.13 -25.35
N GLU A 235 -27.53 -39.30 -26.34
CA GLU A 235 -28.86 -38.75 -26.58
C GLU A 235 -29.08 -38.65 -28.09
N SER A 236 -30.34 -38.71 -28.53
CA SER A 236 -30.69 -38.49 -29.93
C SER A 236 -31.74 -37.41 -30.09
N LEU A 237 -31.61 -36.60 -31.13
CA LEU A 237 -32.56 -35.56 -31.48
C LEU A 237 -33.17 -35.85 -32.86
N PRO A 238 -34.49 -35.69 -33.03
CA PRO A 238 -35.15 -35.74 -34.34
C PRO A 238 -34.63 -34.67 -35.31
N HIS A 239 -35.01 -34.76 -36.58
CA HIS A 239 -34.62 -33.73 -37.56
C HIS A 239 -35.31 -32.39 -37.27
N ILE A 240 -34.54 -31.31 -37.07
CA ILE A 240 -35.04 -29.99 -36.68
C ILE A 240 -36.09 -29.40 -37.65
N ILE A 241 -35.89 -29.57 -38.96
CA ILE A 241 -36.80 -29.05 -40.01
C ILE A 241 -38.04 -29.95 -40.20
N TRP A 242 -37.86 -31.27 -40.29
CA TRP A 242 -38.93 -32.20 -40.66
C TRP A 242 -39.79 -32.67 -39.48
N ALA A 243 -39.27 -32.57 -38.25
CA ALA A 243 -39.98 -32.96 -37.04
C ALA A 243 -39.79 -31.92 -35.91
N PRO A 244 -40.18 -30.65 -36.11
CA PRO A 244 -39.87 -29.55 -35.19
C PRO A 244 -40.46 -29.75 -33.78
N ASP A 245 -41.69 -30.27 -33.68
CA ASP A 245 -42.34 -30.51 -32.38
C ASP A 245 -41.65 -31.63 -31.59
N ALA A 246 -41.24 -32.70 -32.28
CA ALA A 246 -40.49 -33.79 -31.68
C ALA A 246 -39.08 -33.34 -31.28
N TYR A 247 -38.43 -32.52 -32.11
CA TYR A 247 -37.14 -31.90 -31.80
C TYR A 247 -37.23 -31.04 -30.54
N LYS A 248 -38.23 -30.16 -30.45
CA LYS A 248 -38.44 -29.31 -29.27
C LYS A 248 -38.62 -30.13 -27.99
N LYS A 249 -39.44 -31.18 -28.04
CA LYS A 249 -39.60 -32.13 -26.90
C LYS A 249 -38.28 -32.84 -26.55
N GLY A 250 -37.49 -33.21 -27.56
CA GLY A 250 -36.16 -33.78 -27.38
C GLY A 250 -35.21 -32.81 -26.68
N ILE A 251 -35.18 -31.55 -27.10
CA ILE A 251 -34.41 -30.48 -26.45
C ILE A 251 -34.84 -30.29 -25.00
N ASP A 252 -36.14 -30.25 -24.72
CA ASP A 252 -36.65 -30.09 -23.34
C ASP A 252 -36.27 -31.28 -22.45
N THR A 253 -36.20 -32.49 -23.03
CA THR A 253 -35.74 -33.70 -22.33
C THR A 253 -34.24 -33.64 -22.07
N LEU A 254 -33.44 -33.26 -23.08
CA LEU A 254 -32.00 -33.10 -22.96
C LEU A 254 -31.63 -32.01 -21.95
N ARG A 255 -32.35 -30.88 -21.91
CA ARG A 255 -32.12 -29.79 -20.95
C ARG A 255 -32.21 -30.25 -19.49
N LYS A 256 -33.10 -31.21 -19.19
CA LYS A 256 -33.23 -31.78 -17.83
C LYS A 256 -31.94 -32.44 -17.35
N ARG A 257 -31.12 -32.96 -18.25
CA ARG A 257 -29.82 -33.59 -17.92
C ARG A 257 -28.78 -32.57 -17.42
N PHE A 258 -28.99 -31.28 -17.67
CA PHE A 258 -28.14 -30.18 -17.19
C PHE A 258 -28.74 -29.41 -16.00
N THR A 259 -30.04 -29.56 -15.74
CA THR A 259 -30.79 -28.74 -14.75
C THR A 259 -31.31 -29.55 -13.57
N ASP A 260 -31.75 -30.79 -13.79
CA ASP A 260 -32.38 -31.62 -12.76
C ASP A 260 -31.35 -32.44 -11.98
N LYS A 261 -30.89 -31.89 -10.85
CA LYS A 261 -29.90 -32.53 -9.96
C LYS A 261 -30.34 -33.87 -9.37
N ASN A 262 -31.64 -34.16 -9.34
CA ASN A 262 -32.18 -35.40 -8.77
C ASN A 262 -32.34 -36.52 -9.81
N SER A 263 -32.22 -36.19 -11.09
CA SER A 263 -32.35 -37.16 -12.17
C SER A 263 -31.13 -38.07 -12.22
N SER A 264 -31.34 -39.38 -12.41
CA SER A 264 -30.27 -40.35 -12.65
C SER A 264 -29.52 -40.13 -13.97
N SER A 265 -30.00 -39.23 -14.83
CA SER A 265 -29.37 -38.83 -16.10
C SER A 265 -28.68 -37.46 -16.05
N TYR A 266 -28.60 -36.84 -14.86
CA TYR A 266 -27.91 -35.57 -14.64
C TYR A 266 -26.40 -35.71 -14.90
N LEU A 267 -25.87 -34.84 -15.74
CA LEU A 267 -24.49 -34.94 -16.22
C LEU A 267 -23.44 -34.65 -15.15
N PHE A 268 -23.78 -33.84 -14.15
CA PHE A 268 -22.84 -33.43 -13.09
C PHE A 268 -23.11 -34.15 -11.76
N GLN A 269 -23.62 -35.39 -11.79
CA GLN A 269 -23.79 -36.18 -10.57
C GLN A 269 -22.44 -36.43 -9.90
N GLN A 270 -22.41 -36.27 -8.57
CA GLN A 270 -21.24 -36.57 -7.75
C GLN A 270 -19.98 -35.75 -8.12
N SER A 271 -20.15 -34.57 -8.73
CA SER A 271 -19.04 -33.69 -9.06
C SER A 271 -18.44 -33.02 -7.83
N LYS A 272 -17.11 -33.11 -7.66
CA LYS A 272 -16.37 -32.12 -6.87
C LYS A 272 -16.60 -30.73 -7.50
N PRO A 273 -16.71 -29.67 -6.67
CA PRO A 273 -16.74 -28.30 -7.18
C PRO A 273 -15.54 -28.03 -8.10
N PRO A 274 -15.68 -27.18 -9.13
CA PRO A 274 -14.55 -26.66 -9.90
C PRO A 274 -13.38 -26.27 -9.00
N SER A 275 -12.18 -26.69 -9.40
CA SER A 275 -10.96 -26.38 -8.66
C SER A 275 -10.61 -24.89 -8.70
N VAL A 276 -11.17 -24.13 -9.64
CA VAL A 276 -10.88 -22.70 -9.85
C VAL A 276 -12.14 -21.90 -9.55
N PRO A 277 -12.08 -20.80 -8.78
CA PRO A 277 -13.20 -19.87 -8.64
C PRO A 277 -13.42 -19.05 -9.90
N VAL A 278 -14.65 -18.55 -10.11
CA VAL A 278 -15.03 -17.72 -11.27
C VAL A 278 -14.07 -16.56 -11.49
N GLY A 279 -13.67 -15.83 -10.45
CA GLY A 279 -12.76 -14.68 -10.58
C GLY A 279 -11.31 -15.03 -11.00
N GLY A 280 -10.94 -16.31 -11.00
CA GLY A 280 -9.66 -16.80 -11.50
C GLY A 280 -9.76 -17.50 -12.86
N LEU A 281 -10.96 -17.57 -13.45
CA LEU A 281 -11.24 -18.38 -14.62
C LEU A 281 -10.54 -17.87 -15.88
N GLU A 282 -10.51 -16.54 -16.10
CA GLU A 282 -9.80 -15.95 -17.25
C GLU A 282 -8.33 -16.31 -17.25
N LEU A 283 -7.68 -16.10 -16.10
CA LEU A 283 -6.26 -16.41 -15.92
C LEU A 283 -5.98 -17.91 -16.08
N HIS A 284 -6.89 -18.76 -15.60
CA HIS A 284 -6.82 -20.21 -15.78
C HIS A 284 -6.87 -20.64 -17.25
N MET A 285 -7.89 -20.16 -17.97
CA MET A 285 -8.03 -20.43 -19.39
C MET A 285 -6.84 -19.89 -20.19
N GLN A 286 -6.37 -18.68 -19.87
CA GLN A 286 -5.20 -18.10 -20.54
C GLN A 286 -3.94 -18.97 -20.37
N MET A 287 -3.66 -19.45 -19.15
CA MET A 287 -2.51 -20.32 -18.89
C MET A 287 -2.61 -21.67 -19.58
N ILE A 288 -3.80 -22.29 -19.58
CA ILE A 288 -4.02 -23.53 -20.32
C ILE A 288 -3.75 -23.29 -21.81
N TRP A 289 -4.30 -22.22 -22.39
CA TRP A 289 -4.11 -21.92 -23.80
C TRP A 289 -2.65 -21.69 -24.17
N GLN A 290 -1.90 -20.92 -23.37
CA GLN A 290 -0.46 -20.70 -23.60
C GLN A 290 0.34 -22.01 -23.63
N LYS A 291 0.01 -22.96 -22.75
CA LYS A 291 0.66 -24.29 -22.73
C LYS A 291 0.25 -25.16 -23.90
N VAL A 292 -1.03 -25.12 -24.27
CA VAL A 292 -1.54 -25.78 -25.48
C VAL A 292 -0.81 -25.24 -26.73
N GLN A 293 -0.50 -23.95 -26.76
CA GLN A 293 0.26 -23.35 -27.87
C GLN A 293 1.74 -23.74 -27.87
N SER A 294 2.39 -23.86 -26.71
CA SER A 294 3.80 -24.25 -26.62
C SER A 294 4.05 -25.76 -26.79
N SER A 295 3.00 -26.58 -26.92
CA SER A 295 3.08 -28.05 -26.95
C SER A 295 3.84 -28.65 -25.76
N GLU A 296 3.90 -27.95 -24.62
CA GLU A 296 4.54 -28.44 -23.40
C GLU A 296 3.62 -29.46 -22.69
N ASN A 297 4.21 -30.47 -22.05
CA ASN A 297 3.47 -31.45 -21.25
C ASN A 297 2.60 -30.73 -20.20
N LEU A 298 1.29 -30.80 -20.38
CA LEU A 298 0.33 -29.99 -19.64
C LEU A 298 -0.06 -30.74 -18.35
N ASN A 299 0.75 -30.59 -17.31
CA ASN A 299 0.51 -31.19 -15.99
C ASN A 299 -0.46 -30.32 -15.18
N LEU A 300 -1.72 -30.75 -14.99
CA LEU A 300 -2.80 -29.94 -14.40
C LEU A 300 -2.72 -29.78 -12.87
N PRO A 301 -2.34 -30.79 -12.05
CA PRO A 301 -2.18 -30.61 -10.60
C PRO A 301 -1.13 -29.57 -10.20
N SER A 302 0.06 -29.57 -10.80
CA SER A 302 1.08 -28.55 -10.51
C SER A 302 0.68 -27.16 -11.03
N GLN A 303 -0.20 -27.12 -12.04
CA GLN A 303 -0.79 -25.86 -12.51
C GLN A 303 -1.77 -25.30 -11.51
N HIS A 304 -2.54 -26.11 -10.79
CA HIS A 304 -3.49 -25.62 -9.80
C HIS A 304 -2.81 -24.82 -8.69
N ASP A 305 -1.68 -25.31 -8.18
CA ASP A 305 -0.88 -24.58 -7.19
C ASP A 305 -0.27 -23.29 -7.78
N LEU A 306 0.24 -23.34 -9.01
CA LEU A 306 0.79 -22.17 -9.69
C LEU A 306 -0.29 -21.11 -9.99
N LEU A 307 -1.47 -21.56 -10.39
CA LEU A 307 -2.67 -20.76 -10.64
C LEU A 307 -3.18 -20.12 -9.35
N ALA A 308 -3.33 -20.91 -8.29
CA ALA A 308 -3.72 -20.41 -6.98
C ALA A 308 -2.73 -19.33 -6.51
N GLY A 309 -1.42 -19.55 -6.71
CA GLY A 309 -0.38 -18.54 -6.45
C GLY A 309 -0.60 -17.26 -7.24
N ALA A 310 -0.77 -17.34 -8.55
CA ALA A 310 -0.95 -16.19 -9.43
C ALA A 310 -2.28 -15.43 -9.15
N ILE A 311 -3.36 -16.15 -8.83
CA ILE A 311 -4.64 -15.54 -8.43
C ILE A 311 -4.48 -14.82 -7.10
N CYS A 312 -3.84 -15.44 -6.10
CA CYS A 312 -3.53 -14.78 -4.82
C CYS A 312 -2.69 -13.51 -5.02
N ASP A 313 -1.73 -13.53 -5.96
CA ASP A 313 -0.90 -12.38 -6.30
C ASP A 313 -1.73 -11.25 -6.94
N ARG A 314 -2.65 -11.58 -7.87
CA ARG A 314 -3.54 -10.59 -8.49
C ARG A 314 -4.54 -9.99 -7.49
N ILE A 315 -5.09 -10.81 -6.60
CA ILE A 315 -5.96 -10.34 -5.51
C ILE A 315 -5.19 -9.41 -4.58
N SER A 316 -3.95 -9.77 -4.22
CA SER A 316 -3.07 -8.94 -3.40
C SER A 316 -2.83 -7.56 -4.02
N GLU A 317 -2.46 -7.51 -5.31
CA GLU A 317 -2.25 -6.24 -6.01
C GLU A 317 -3.56 -5.43 -6.13
N SER A 318 -4.69 -6.09 -6.40
CA SER A 318 -6.00 -5.44 -6.47
C SER A 318 -6.39 -4.79 -5.13
N ILE A 319 -6.17 -5.48 -4.01
CA ILE A 319 -6.42 -4.95 -2.66
C ILE A 319 -5.50 -3.75 -2.38
N LEU A 320 -4.21 -3.86 -2.68
CA LEU A 320 -3.26 -2.76 -2.48
C LEU A 320 -3.57 -1.54 -3.36
N ALA A 321 -3.95 -1.76 -4.62
CA ALA A 321 -4.36 -0.69 -5.52
C ALA A 321 -5.60 0.06 -5.02
N ARG A 322 -6.57 -0.64 -4.40
CA ARG A 322 -7.71 0.01 -3.73
C ARG A 322 -7.32 0.69 -2.42
N PHE A 323 -6.28 0.22 -1.73
CA PHE A 323 -5.80 0.80 -0.48
C PHE A 323 -5.01 2.11 -0.69
N ARG A 324 -4.17 2.21 -1.72
CA ARG A 324 -3.30 3.38 -1.98
C ARG A 324 -4.02 4.74 -1.92
N PRO A 325 -5.20 4.94 -2.52
CA PRO A 325 -5.92 6.22 -2.43
C PRO A 325 -6.31 6.63 -1.00
N HIS A 326 -6.44 5.68 -0.07
CA HIS A 326 -6.69 5.99 1.34
C HIS A 326 -5.45 6.54 2.07
N LEU A 327 -4.23 6.29 1.56
CA LEU A 327 -2.99 6.79 2.14
C LEU A 327 -2.68 8.24 1.74
N ASP A 328 -3.02 8.63 0.51
CA ASP A 328 -2.72 9.95 -0.06
C ASP A 328 -3.01 11.16 0.85
N PRO A 329 -4.20 11.29 1.49
CA PRO A 329 -4.47 12.44 2.36
C PRO A 329 -3.54 12.48 3.58
N HIS A 330 -3.19 11.33 4.14
CA HIS A 330 -2.28 11.24 5.29
C HIS A 330 -0.84 11.58 4.90
N ILE A 331 -0.40 11.16 3.71
CA ILE A 331 0.91 11.56 3.17
C ILE A 331 0.98 13.08 3.01
N ALA A 332 -0.09 13.73 2.54
CA ALA A 332 -0.15 15.18 2.44
C ALA A 332 -0.02 15.87 3.82
N THR A 333 -0.78 15.42 4.82
CA THR A 333 -0.70 15.94 6.20
C THR A 333 0.71 15.81 6.79
N ILE A 334 1.38 14.68 6.56
CA ILE A 334 2.77 14.47 7.00
C ILE A 334 3.74 15.40 6.27
N ASN A 335 3.54 15.66 4.98
CA ASN A 335 4.41 16.56 4.20
C ASN A 335 4.25 18.03 4.61
N GLU A 336 3.08 18.41 5.14
CA GLU A 336 2.85 19.74 5.74
C GLU A 336 3.52 19.90 7.11
N GLY A 337 4.15 18.85 7.64
CA GLY A 337 4.83 18.87 8.94
C GLY A 337 3.90 18.62 10.13
N GLN A 338 2.66 18.18 9.89
CA GLN A 338 1.70 17.87 10.93
C GLN A 338 1.86 16.43 11.45
N VAL A 339 1.34 16.20 12.66
CA VAL A 339 1.30 14.89 13.33
C VAL A 339 -0.14 14.38 13.26
N ILE A 340 -0.31 13.12 12.88
CA ILE A 340 -1.62 12.48 12.76
C ILE A 340 -1.98 11.83 14.11
N ASP A 341 -3.13 12.20 14.67
CA ASP A 341 -3.60 11.61 15.93
C ASP A 341 -3.98 10.14 15.75
N ASN A 342 -3.61 9.30 16.71
CA ASN A 342 -3.94 7.87 16.76
C ASN A 342 -3.54 7.06 15.51
N LEU A 343 -2.46 7.47 14.83
CA LEU A 343 -1.98 6.79 13.63
C LEU A 343 -1.75 5.28 13.86
N GLY A 344 -1.22 4.89 15.02
CA GLY A 344 -1.01 3.49 15.38
C GLY A 344 -2.28 2.63 15.39
N ALA A 345 -3.43 3.19 15.80
CA ALA A 345 -4.71 2.48 15.78
C ALA A 345 -5.26 2.38 14.36
N LEU A 346 -5.12 3.46 13.58
CA LEU A 346 -5.54 3.53 12.19
C LEU A 346 -4.79 2.50 11.32
N LEU A 347 -3.47 2.40 11.49
CA LEU A 347 -2.64 1.41 10.80
C LEU A 347 -3.07 -0.03 11.09
N ARG A 348 -3.44 -0.35 12.35
CA ARG A 348 -3.94 -1.68 12.73
C ARG A 348 -5.30 -1.97 12.09
N SER A 349 -6.19 -0.99 12.05
CA SER A 349 -7.49 -1.11 11.38
C SER A 349 -7.30 -1.42 9.90
N TRP A 350 -6.51 -0.60 9.18
CA TRP A 350 -6.25 -0.81 7.76
C TRP A 350 -5.60 -2.16 7.47
N ARG A 351 -4.66 -2.59 8.31
CA ARG A 351 -4.05 -3.91 8.20
C ARG A 351 -5.11 -5.02 8.35
N SER A 352 -5.99 -4.90 9.35
CA SER A 352 -7.07 -5.86 9.56
C SER A 352 -8.02 -5.92 8.37
N ASP A 353 -8.34 -4.77 7.78
CA ASP A 353 -9.23 -4.68 6.62
C ASP A 353 -8.60 -5.29 5.35
N VAL A 354 -7.33 -4.97 5.09
CA VAL A 354 -6.55 -5.51 3.96
C VAL A 354 -6.39 -7.03 4.07
N LEU A 355 -5.94 -7.52 5.21
CA LEU A 355 -5.77 -8.96 5.42
C LEU A 355 -7.12 -9.68 5.50
N GLY A 356 -8.15 -9.04 6.06
CA GLY A 356 -9.50 -9.60 6.11
C GLY A 356 -10.15 -9.72 4.73
N GLN A 357 -9.92 -8.78 3.81
CA GLN A 357 -10.32 -8.91 2.39
C GLN A 357 -9.59 -10.10 1.75
N TYR A 358 -8.27 -10.16 1.90
CA TYR A 358 -7.47 -11.23 1.33
C TYR A 358 -7.91 -12.63 1.83
N ASP A 359 -8.10 -12.78 3.15
CA ASP A 359 -8.50 -14.05 3.76
C ASP A 359 -9.91 -14.48 3.28
N ARG A 360 -10.84 -13.53 3.07
CA ARG A 360 -12.16 -13.84 2.48
C ARG A 360 -12.04 -14.35 1.04
N ASP A 361 -11.19 -13.73 0.24
CA ASP A 361 -11.11 -14.01 -1.20
C ASP A 361 -10.21 -15.21 -1.53
N THR A 362 -9.40 -15.70 -0.59
CA THR A 362 -8.37 -16.72 -0.86
C THR A 362 -8.34 -17.94 0.09
N SER A 363 -9.16 -17.95 1.15
CA SER A 363 -9.12 -19.02 2.18
C SER A 363 -9.45 -20.44 1.68
N HIS A 364 -10.08 -20.59 0.52
CA HIS A 364 -10.37 -21.88 -0.10
C HIS A 364 -9.15 -22.51 -0.81
N TYR A 365 -8.07 -21.76 -1.06
CA TYR A 365 -6.86 -22.30 -1.66
C TYR A 365 -6.00 -23.08 -0.66
N ALA A 366 -5.03 -23.84 -1.16
CA ALA A 366 -4.12 -24.63 -0.33
C ALA A 366 -3.43 -23.76 0.74
N ALA A 367 -3.44 -24.25 1.99
CA ALA A 367 -2.98 -23.47 3.15
C ALA A 367 -1.53 -22.96 3.01
N ALA A 368 -0.65 -23.72 2.36
CA ALA A 368 0.74 -23.32 2.13
C ALA A 368 0.84 -22.08 1.22
N ILE A 369 0.06 -22.04 0.14
CA ILE A 369 0.02 -20.93 -0.82
C ILE A 369 -0.62 -19.71 -0.18
N HIS A 370 -1.80 -19.92 0.43
CA HIS A 370 -2.54 -18.89 1.13
C HIS A 370 -1.67 -18.17 2.17
N GLN A 371 -1.04 -18.92 3.09
CA GLN A 371 -0.21 -18.34 4.14
C GLN A 371 1.06 -17.68 3.60
N GLY A 372 1.70 -18.29 2.59
CA GLY A 372 2.89 -17.72 1.95
C GLY A 372 2.60 -16.36 1.32
N ARG A 373 1.50 -16.25 0.57
CA ARG A 373 1.08 -15.01 -0.10
C ARG A 373 0.49 -13.98 0.85
N ARG A 374 -0.24 -14.40 1.88
CA ARG A 374 -0.68 -13.53 2.98
C ARG A 374 0.49 -12.83 3.67
N LYS A 375 1.59 -13.54 3.89
CA LYS A 375 2.83 -12.95 4.46
C LYS A 375 3.47 -11.94 3.51
N ALA A 376 3.50 -12.24 2.20
CA ALA A 376 4.01 -11.32 1.19
C ALA A 376 3.17 -10.03 1.11
N LEU A 377 1.83 -10.15 1.10
CA LEU A 377 0.91 -9.01 1.16
C LEU A 377 1.14 -8.16 2.42
N SER A 378 1.30 -8.79 3.59
CA SER A 378 1.62 -8.06 4.83
C SER A 378 2.94 -7.28 4.70
N GLY A 379 3.95 -7.85 4.05
CA GLY A 379 5.22 -7.18 3.79
C GLY A 379 5.07 -5.98 2.84
N ALA A 380 4.32 -6.14 1.75
CA ALA A 380 4.02 -5.06 0.81
C ALA A 380 3.25 -3.91 1.49
N PHE A 381 2.23 -4.24 2.29
CA PHE A 381 1.51 -3.26 3.12
C PHE A 381 2.46 -2.49 4.04
N PHE A 382 3.38 -3.17 4.73
CA PHE A 382 4.36 -2.50 5.60
C PHE A 382 5.27 -1.53 4.84
N ASN A 383 5.61 -1.84 3.59
CA ASN A 383 6.41 -0.95 2.76
C ASN A 383 5.63 0.33 2.40
N GLU A 384 4.37 0.19 1.97
CA GLU A 384 3.50 1.32 1.61
C GLU A 384 3.28 2.27 2.80
N VAL A 385 2.98 1.74 3.99
CA VAL A 385 2.73 2.57 5.18
C VAL A 385 4.00 3.05 5.90
N SER A 386 5.18 2.54 5.55
CA SER A 386 6.44 2.98 6.18
C SER A 386 6.69 4.48 5.99
N VAL A 387 6.28 5.03 4.84
CA VAL A 387 6.45 6.44 4.49
C VAL A 387 5.75 7.35 5.50
N ILE A 388 4.52 7.03 5.89
CA ILE A 388 3.76 7.81 6.86
C ILE A 388 4.28 7.59 8.29
N VAL A 389 4.77 6.40 8.63
CA VAL A 389 5.34 6.11 9.96
C VAL A 389 6.63 6.91 10.20
N PHE A 390 7.57 6.87 9.27
CA PHE A 390 8.81 7.64 9.41
C PHE A 390 8.57 9.15 9.33
N GLY A 391 7.61 9.57 8.49
CA GLY A 391 7.21 10.97 8.42
C GLY A 391 6.57 11.48 9.73
N GLN A 392 5.71 10.69 10.35
CA GLN A 392 5.12 10.97 11.67
C GLN A 392 6.21 11.16 12.74
N LEU A 393 7.16 10.23 12.84
CA LEU A 393 8.26 10.29 13.81
C LEU A 393 9.14 11.53 13.59
N ARG A 394 9.44 11.85 12.33
CA ARG A 394 10.20 13.05 11.98
C ARG A 394 9.49 14.33 12.42
N ASN A 395 8.19 14.43 12.15
CA ASN A 395 7.39 15.62 12.49
C ASN A 395 7.24 15.75 14.00
N LEU A 396 6.92 14.65 14.69
CA LEU A 396 6.83 14.61 16.15
C LEU A 396 8.15 14.99 16.81
N ARG A 397 9.29 14.47 16.31
CA ARG A 397 10.61 14.86 16.78
C ARG A 397 10.81 16.38 16.65
N SER A 398 10.51 16.95 15.48
CA SER A 398 10.69 18.38 15.24
C SER A 398 9.81 19.24 16.17
N SER A 399 8.53 18.87 16.33
CA SER A 399 7.61 19.59 17.22
C SER A 399 8.02 19.48 18.68
N SER A 400 8.37 18.28 19.14
CA SER A 400 8.78 18.04 20.54
C SER A 400 10.10 18.70 20.89
N LEU A 401 11.10 18.68 20.00
CA LEU A 401 12.36 19.41 20.22
C LEU A 401 12.15 20.93 20.28
N THR A 402 11.23 21.46 19.46
CA THR A 402 10.89 22.89 19.48
C THR A 402 10.15 23.28 20.76
N ALA A 403 9.20 22.45 21.20
CA ALA A 403 8.48 22.66 22.46
C ALA A 403 9.44 22.63 23.66
N PHE A 404 10.33 21.63 23.71
CA PHE A 404 11.37 21.52 24.73
C PHE A 404 12.28 22.74 24.75
N ASP A 405 12.79 23.18 23.59
CA ASP A 405 13.66 24.35 23.48
C ASP A 405 12.99 25.64 23.97
N ASN A 406 11.68 25.81 23.70
CA ASN A 406 10.92 26.95 24.19
C ASN A 406 10.72 26.91 25.71
N THR A 407 10.37 25.76 26.29
CA THR A 407 10.26 25.61 27.75
C THR A 407 11.60 25.87 28.46
N LEU A 408 12.72 25.48 27.85
CA LEU A 408 14.05 25.79 28.37
C LEU A 408 14.39 27.28 28.30
N ARG A 409 13.98 27.97 27.23
CA ARG A 409 14.14 29.44 27.13
C ARG A 409 13.35 30.17 28.21
N ASP A 410 12.10 29.78 28.43
CA ASP A 410 11.22 30.45 29.40
C ASP A 410 11.71 30.24 30.86
N SER A 411 12.40 29.13 31.13
CA SER A 411 12.98 28.82 32.45
C SER A 411 14.38 29.40 32.68
N MET A 412 14.96 30.16 31.73
CA MET A 412 16.33 30.70 31.87
C MET A 412 16.50 31.62 33.09
N THR A 413 15.44 32.34 33.49
CA THR A 413 15.44 33.30 34.62
C THR A 413 15.32 32.64 35.99
N GLN A 414 14.99 31.36 36.05
CA GLN A 414 14.86 30.61 37.31
C GLN A 414 16.23 30.33 37.94
N ASP A 415 16.24 30.10 39.25
CA ASP A 415 17.43 29.64 39.97
C ASP A 415 17.96 28.32 39.41
N ASP A 416 19.27 28.08 39.52
CA ASP A 416 19.95 26.93 38.89
C ASP A 416 19.35 25.58 39.33
N VAL A 417 18.94 25.45 40.59
CA VAL A 417 18.32 24.22 41.12
C VAL A 417 16.96 23.96 40.46
N LEU A 418 16.14 25.00 40.32
CA LEU A 418 14.81 24.90 39.71
C LEU A 418 14.90 24.66 38.19
N TYR A 419 15.88 25.30 37.54
CA TYR A 419 16.16 25.08 36.13
C TYR A 419 16.58 23.63 35.86
N GLN A 420 17.50 23.07 36.65
CA GLN A 420 17.92 21.67 36.51
C GLN A 420 16.78 20.68 36.75
N ALA A 421 15.92 20.94 37.74
CA ALA A 421 14.71 20.16 37.95
C ALA A 421 13.78 20.23 36.72
N THR A 422 13.54 21.43 36.17
CA THR A 422 12.71 21.64 34.97
C THR A 422 13.27 20.90 33.75
N VAL A 423 14.58 20.99 33.51
CA VAL A 423 15.26 20.25 32.42
C VAL A 423 15.03 18.76 32.56
N SER A 424 15.23 18.20 33.75
CA SER A 424 15.05 16.76 33.98
C SER A 424 13.60 16.31 33.80
N GLN A 425 12.65 17.09 34.30
CA GLN A 425 11.23 16.79 34.20
C GLN A 425 10.72 16.84 32.76
N GLU A 426 11.01 17.91 32.03
CA GLU A 426 10.56 18.08 30.65
C GLU A 426 11.25 17.09 29.71
N ARG A 427 12.51 16.74 29.98
CA ARG A 427 13.21 15.67 29.27
C ARG A 427 12.47 14.34 29.45
N THR A 428 12.26 13.90 30.69
CA THR A 428 11.56 12.63 30.95
C THR A 428 10.16 12.62 30.37
N ARG A 429 9.44 13.74 30.43
CA ARG A 429 8.11 13.89 29.82
C ARG A 429 8.15 13.63 28.32
N HIS A 430 8.97 14.36 27.58
CA HIS A 430 9.07 14.23 26.13
C HIS A 430 9.63 12.86 25.69
N GLU A 431 10.55 12.28 26.45
CA GLU A 431 11.04 10.92 26.24
C GLU A 431 9.91 9.88 26.36
N ASN A 432 9.06 9.99 27.39
CA ASN A 432 7.92 9.10 27.58
C ASN A 432 6.84 9.28 26.51
N GLU A 433 6.51 10.53 26.15
CA GLU A 433 5.54 10.84 25.09
C GLU A 433 5.99 10.25 23.74
N TYR A 434 7.26 10.47 23.36
CA TYR A 434 7.81 9.93 22.12
C TYR A 434 7.90 8.40 22.13
N ALA A 435 8.34 7.80 23.24
CA ALA A 435 8.41 6.35 23.39
C ALA A 435 7.02 5.69 23.29
N SER A 436 5.97 6.31 23.85
CA SER A 436 4.60 5.84 23.72
C SER A 436 4.13 5.88 22.26
N GLU A 437 4.44 6.96 21.53
CA GLU A 437 4.07 7.06 20.12
C GLU A 437 4.80 5.99 19.28
N VAL A 438 6.11 5.83 19.45
CA VAL A 438 6.90 4.79 18.78
C VAL A 438 6.33 3.39 19.04
N HIS A 439 5.95 3.11 20.28
CA HIS A 439 5.31 1.84 20.64
C HIS A 439 3.94 1.67 19.96
N SER A 440 3.15 2.74 19.88
CA SER A 440 1.85 2.72 19.22
C SER A 440 1.95 2.47 17.70
N LEU A 441 3.02 2.95 17.06
CA LEU A 441 3.27 2.80 15.64
C LEU A 441 3.86 1.43 15.27
N ARG A 442 4.44 0.71 16.24
CA ARG A 442 4.99 -0.64 16.01
C ARG A 442 3.86 -1.63 15.72
N LEU A 443 3.88 -2.21 14.52
CA LEU A 443 2.94 -3.25 14.10
C LEU A 443 3.56 -4.63 14.23
N ASP A 444 2.76 -5.64 14.60
CA ASP A 444 3.27 -7.00 14.77
C ASP A 444 3.81 -7.56 13.45
N GLY A 445 5.10 -7.87 13.40
CA GLY A 445 5.78 -8.37 12.20
C GLY A 445 6.32 -7.27 11.26
N SER A 446 6.20 -5.99 11.62
CA SER A 446 6.94 -4.92 10.93
C SER A 446 8.41 -4.96 11.35
N ASN A 447 9.32 -5.02 10.38
CA ASN A 447 10.78 -4.97 10.60
C ASN A 447 11.33 -3.55 10.44
N TRP A 448 10.56 -2.52 10.79
CA TRP A 448 11.02 -1.13 10.68
C TRP A 448 12.09 -0.83 11.73
N PRO A 449 13.23 -0.23 11.35
CA PRO A 449 14.25 0.21 12.30
C PRO A 449 13.77 1.47 13.03
N LEU A 450 12.98 1.30 14.09
CA LEU A 450 12.47 2.41 14.90
C LEU A 450 13.45 2.84 15.99
N GLU A 451 14.35 1.94 16.40
CA GLU A 451 15.34 2.18 17.45
C GLU A 451 16.32 3.34 17.12
N PRO A 452 16.83 3.50 15.88
CA PRO A 452 17.64 4.66 15.50
C PRO A 452 16.89 5.99 15.58
N GLU A 453 15.59 6.02 15.25
CA GLU A 453 14.78 7.24 15.34
C GLU A 453 14.60 7.69 16.79
N SER A 454 14.38 6.74 17.71
CA SER A 454 14.38 7.00 19.15
C SER A 454 15.72 7.53 19.63
N GLN A 455 16.84 6.93 19.20
CA GLN A 455 18.17 7.41 19.60
C GLN A 455 18.44 8.84 19.11
N GLN A 456 18.11 9.16 17.85
CA GLN A 456 18.27 10.51 17.32
C GLN A 456 17.44 11.54 18.09
N PHE A 457 16.26 11.16 18.58
CA PHE A 457 15.45 12.04 19.43
C PHE A 457 16.12 12.29 20.79
N MET A 458 16.62 11.24 21.44
CA MET A 458 17.33 11.33 22.72
C MET A 458 18.58 12.21 22.61
N ASP A 459 19.36 12.03 21.53
CA ASP A 459 20.55 12.82 21.25
C ASP A 459 20.19 14.30 21.01
N GLY A 460 19.10 14.56 20.28
CA GLY A 460 18.59 15.92 20.06
C GLY A 460 18.15 16.63 21.35
N LEU A 461 17.49 15.93 22.28
CA LEU A 461 17.15 16.49 23.60
C LEU A 461 18.42 16.81 24.40
N ALA A 462 19.39 15.90 24.43
CA ALA A 462 20.65 16.09 25.14
C ALA A 462 21.47 17.27 24.57
N GLU A 463 21.50 17.41 23.24
CA GLU A 463 22.16 18.52 22.56
C GLU A 463 21.51 19.86 22.93
N ARG A 464 20.18 19.97 22.84
CA ARG A 464 19.44 21.20 23.18
C ARG A 464 19.62 21.60 24.64
N ALA A 465 19.56 20.64 25.56
CA ALA A 465 19.84 20.88 26.97
C ALA A 465 21.26 21.42 27.18
N THR A 466 22.26 20.80 26.54
CA THR A 466 23.66 21.22 26.63
C THR A 466 23.89 22.64 26.08
N ILE A 467 23.25 22.98 24.96
CA ILE A 467 23.31 24.32 24.37
C ILE A 467 22.72 25.35 25.33
N ARG A 468 21.53 25.09 25.86
CA ARG A 468 20.83 26.02 26.78
C ARG A 468 21.57 26.17 28.12
N GLU A 469 22.17 25.10 28.63
CA GLU A 469 23.04 25.19 29.81
C GLU A 469 24.27 26.08 29.58
N ARG A 470 24.90 25.98 28.41
CA ARG A 470 26.03 26.86 28.05
C ARG A 470 25.57 28.32 27.95
N GLU A 471 24.43 28.57 27.32
CA GLU A 471 23.84 29.91 27.24
C GLU A 471 23.47 30.46 28.61
N LYS A 472 22.89 29.66 29.51
CA LYS A 472 22.60 30.06 30.90
C LYS A 472 23.87 30.40 31.68
N LYS A 473 24.96 29.62 31.51
CA LYS A 473 26.27 29.93 32.10
C LYS A 473 26.84 31.26 31.59
N LEU A 474 26.70 31.54 30.30
CA LEU A 474 27.11 32.81 29.69
C LEU A 474 26.23 33.97 30.18
N PHE A 475 24.93 33.76 30.28
CA PHE A 475 23.98 34.72 30.84
C PHE A 475 24.34 35.09 32.29
N ASN A 476 24.72 34.08 33.09
CA ASN A 476 25.11 34.25 34.48
C ASN A 476 26.59 34.67 34.69
N ALA A 477 27.39 34.82 33.63
CA ALA A 477 28.80 35.16 33.73
C ALA A 477 29.01 36.64 34.17
N PRO A 478 30.07 36.94 34.94
CA PRO A 478 30.41 38.31 35.30
C PRO A 478 30.91 39.11 34.08
N ILE A 479 30.53 40.38 34.01
CA ILE A 479 30.96 41.32 32.97
C ILE A 479 32.29 41.92 33.39
N ARG A 480 33.31 41.88 32.52
CA ARG A 480 34.62 42.47 32.78
C ARG A 480 35.03 43.43 31.68
N VAL A 481 35.41 44.64 32.06
CA VAL A 481 35.93 45.68 31.15
C VAL A 481 37.24 46.23 31.72
N THR A 482 38.23 46.41 30.85
CA THR A 482 39.51 47.04 31.20
C THR A 482 39.73 48.26 30.34
N LYS A 483 40.18 49.36 30.93
CA LYS A 483 40.50 50.62 30.24
C LYS A 483 41.84 51.17 30.68
N GLU A 484 42.70 51.45 29.71
CA GLU A 484 43.99 52.13 29.92
C GLU A 484 43.93 53.52 29.31
N ASP A 485 44.13 54.56 30.12
CA ASP A 485 44.17 55.95 29.67
C ASP A 485 45.43 56.67 30.14
N ASN A 486 45.88 57.62 29.32
CA ASN A 486 46.85 58.62 29.69
C ASN A 486 46.11 59.84 30.28
N VAL A 487 46.00 59.88 31.61
CA VAL A 487 45.15 60.85 32.33
C VAL A 487 45.82 62.22 32.52
N GLY A 488 47.09 62.36 32.14
CA GLY A 488 47.83 63.61 32.21
C GLY A 488 49.28 63.41 31.74
N SER A 489 50.05 64.49 31.55
CA SER A 489 51.42 64.35 31.03
C SER A 489 52.27 63.39 31.88
N ARG A 490 52.72 62.27 31.28
CA ARG A 490 53.46 61.18 31.93
C ARG A 490 52.74 60.52 33.12
N LYS A 491 51.40 60.47 33.09
CA LYS A 491 50.54 59.84 34.11
C LYS A 491 49.58 58.85 33.45
N THR A 492 49.66 57.58 33.83
CA THR A 492 48.86 56.50 33.24
C THR A 492 47.98 55.84 34.30
N MET A 493 46.75 55.51 33.90
CA MET A 493 45.81 54.73 34.72
C MET A 493 45.28 53.54 33.92
N THR A 494 45.33 52.36 34.52
CA THR A 494 44.74 51.13 33.98
C THR A 494 43.72 50.61 34.97
N THR A 495 42.44 50.64 34.59
CA THR A 495 41.34 50.20 35.44
C THR A 495 40.70 48.95 34.86
N SER A 496 40.52 47.90 35.67
CA SER A 496 39.75 46.69 35.37
C SER A 496 38.53 46.63 36.28
N ALA A 497 37.33 46.75 35.72
CA ALA A 497 36.06 46.61 36.43
C ALA A 497 35.41 45.26 36.11
N THR A 498 34.98 44.54 37.13
CA THR A 498 34.26 43.26 37.04
C THR A 498 32.94 43.36 37.80
N LEU A 499 31.80 43.27 37.10
CA LEU A 499 30.46 43.24 37.68
C LEU A 499 29.92 41.81 37.68
N TYR A 500 29.61 41.29 38.86
CA TYR A 500 28.91 40.03 39.05
C TYR A 500 27.39 40.24 38.97
N ARG A 501 26.67 39.18 38.59
CA ARG A 501 25.21 39.24 38.39
C ARG A 501 24.41 39.41 39.69
N ASP A 502 25.02 39.17 40.84
CA ASP A 502 24.49 39.48 42.17
C ASP A 502 24.62 40.98 42.54
N GLY A 503 25.18 41.81 41.64
CA GLY A 503 25.39 43.24 41.84
C GLY A 503 26.75 43.59 42.46
N LYS A 504 27.60 42.61 42.79
CA LYS A 504 28.95 42.90 43.31
C LYS A 504 29.83 43.47 42.19
N LEU A 505 30.36 44.67 42.39
CA LEU A 505 31.27 45.33 41.45
C LEU A 505 32.67 45.43 42.07
N VAL A 506 33.66 44.84 41.40
CA VAL A 506 35.07 44.87 41.81
C VAL A 506 35.85 45.71 40.81
N VAL A 507 36.52 46.75 41.29
CA VAL A 507 37.30 47.66 40.44
C VAL A 507 38.75 47.65 40.91
N ASP A 508 39.66 47.19 40.06
CA ASP A 508 41.11 47.24 40.27
C ASP A 508 41.70 48.38 39.44
N VAL A 509 42.43 49.28 40.08
CA VAL A 509 43.04 50.44 39.44
C VAL A 509 44.55 50.42 39.66
N TYR A 510 45.28 50.28 38.57
CA TYR A 510 46.72 50.53 38.54
C TYR A 510 46.98 51.98 38.15
N THR A 511 47.76 52.69 38.97
CA THR A 511 48.14 54.08 38.73
C THR A 511 49.66 54.20 38.67
N ARG A 512 50.18 55.00 37.71
CA ARG A 512 51.61 55.26 37.57
C ARG A 512 51.88 56.67 37.09
N THR A 513 52.82 57.35 37.74
CA THR A 513 53.37 58.63 37.29
C THR A 513 54.86 58.52 37.00
N ARG A 514 55.30 59.14 35.91
CA ARG A 514 56.72 59.30 35.54
C ARG A 514 57.13 60.78 35.54
N LYS A 515 56.34 61.67 36.16
CA LYS A 515 56.74 63.07 36.40
C LYS A 515 57.64 63.15 37.64
N ASN A 516 58.62 64.06 37.62
CA ASN A 516 59.57 64.17 38.72
C ASN A 516 58.96 64.83 39.97
N ASN A 517 58.14 65.87 39.79
CA ASN A 517 57.68 66.79 40.83
C ASN A 517 56.15 66.90 41.00
N GLU A 518 55.37 66.11 40.24
CA GLU A 518 53.91 66.11 40.34
C GLU A 518 53.38 64.70 40.59
N GLY A 519 52.47 64.60 41.56
CA GLY A 519 51.75 63.38 41.84
C GLY A 519 50.56 63.13 40.93
N LEU A 520 50.04 61.90 41.00
CA LEU A 520 48.81 61.46 40.33
C LEU A 520 47.75 61.21 41.41
N ARG A 521 46.63 61.94 41.33
CA ARG A 521 45.46 61.75 42.20
C ARG A 521 44.36 61.09 41.40
N GLY A 522 44.38 59.76 41.35
CA GLY A 522 43.47 59.00 40.50
C GLY A 522 42.04 59.11 41.01
N ARG A 523 41.11 59.35 40.07
CA ARG A 523 39.67 59.22 40.29
C ARG A 523 39.09 58.32 39.22
N VAL A 524 38.23 57.39 39.63
CA VAL A 524 37.57 56.43 38.73
C VAL A 524 36.07 56.45 38.99
N LEU A 525 35.30 56.35 37.92
CA LEU A 525 33.85 56.21 37.93
C LEU A 525 33.47 55.11 36.93
N VAL A 526 32.68 54.14 37.39
CA VAL A 526 32.18 53.04 36.56
C VAL A 526 30.69 53.22 36.36
N VAL A 527 30.25 53.23 35.12
CA VAL A 527 28.83 53.30 34.73
C VAL A 527 28.42 51.95 34.18
N VAL A 528 27.32 51.41 34.69
CA VAL A 528 26.71 50.17 34.22
C VAL A 528 25.67 50.50 33.16
N VAL A 529 25.79 49.90 31.98
CA VAL A 529 24.96 50.21 30.82
C VAL A 529 24.12 48.98 30.45
N ASP A 530 22.84 49.19 30.15
CA ASP A 530 21.93 48.15 29.65
C ASP A 530 22.13 47.86 28.15
N VAL A 531 21.38 46.91 27.61
CA VAL A 531 21.42 46.54 26.18
C VAL A 531 21.01 47.69 25.24
N ASN A 532 20.27 48.68 25.75
CA ASN A 532 19.79 49.83 24.98
C ASN A 532 20.76 51.03 25.04
N GLY A 533 21.88 50.90 25.75
CA GLY A 533 22.84 51.99 25.93
C GLY A 533 22.48 52.96 27.06
N ASN A 534 21.49 52.66 27.90
CA ASN A 534 21.12 53.50 29.03
C ASN A 534 21.96 53.16 30.26
N ALA A 535 22.35 54.17 31.05
CA ALA A 535 22.97 53.92 32.33
C ALA A 535 21.93 53.41 33.34
N VAL A 536 22.11 52.19 33.83
CA VAL A 536 21.24 51.56 34.83
C VAL A 536 21.86 51.52 36.23
N GLY A 537 23.17 51.77 36.32
CA GLY A 537 23.88 51.90 37.60
C GLY A 537 25.14 52.74 37.48
N ILE A 538 25.60 53.30 38.59
CA ILE A 538 26.81 54.11 38.64
C ILE A 538 27.56 53.87 39.94
N SER A 539 28.90 53.81 39.90
CA SER A 539 29.70 53.78 41.13
C SER A 539 29.70 55.15 41.81
N ASN A 540 29.94 55.18 43.12
CA ASN A 540 30.47 56.39 43.74
C ASN A 540 31.86 56.75 43.15
N GLU A 541 32.30 57.98 43.35
CA GLU A 541 33.63 58.42 42.91
C GLU A 541 34.71 57.64 43.69
N LEU A 542 35.40 56.73 43.01
CA LEU A 542 36.45 55.91 43.58
C LEU A 542 37.75 56.72 43.64
N ARG A 543 38.27 56.88 44.86
CA ARG A 543 39.45 57.70 45.13
C ARG A 543 40.66 56.81 45.32
N CYS A 544 41.56 56.79 44.34
CA CYS A 544 42.83 56.05 44.43
C CYS A 544 43.78 56.72 45.43
N THR A 545 44.68 55.92 46.01
CA THR A 545 45.81 56.46 46.78
C THR A 545 46.66 57.37 45.88
N THR A 546 47.12 58.49 46.43
CA THR A 546 47.92 59.44 45.66
C THR A 546 49.27 58.83 45.34
N ARG A 547 49.75 58.93 44.10
CA ARG A 547 51.10 58.52 43.70
C ARG A 547 52.00 59.74 43.63
N GLY A 548 53.19 59.66 44.24
CA GLY A 548 54.16 60.74 44.29
C GLY A 548 54.90 60.90 42.96
N GLY A 549 55.47 62.08 42.72
CA GLY A 549 56.44 62.23 41.64
C GLY A 549 57.63 61.29 41.83
N VAL A 550 58.38 61.00 40.78
CA VAL A 550 59.52 60.06 40.82
C VAL A 550 60.57 60.47 41.88
N TRP A 551 60.64 61.76 42.25
CA TRP A 551 61.57 62.28 43.24
C TRP A 551 60.97 62.48 44.63
N ASP A 552 59.70 62.09 44.85
CA ASP A 552 59.05 62.14 46.17
C ASP A 552 59.51 60.93 47.02
N PRO A 553 60.27 61.14 48.10
CA PRO A 553 60.76 60.05 48.92
C PRO A 553 59.68 59.46 49.85
N PHE A 554 58.50 60.08 49.94
CA PHE A 554 57.44 59.70 50.87
C PHE A 554 56.26 58.96 50.20
N THR A 555 56.12 59.07 48.88
CA THR A 555 54.96 58.51 48.17
C THR A 555 55.39 57.70 46.94
N PRO A 556 55.00 56.42 46.80
CA PRO A 556 55.34 55.61 45.64
C PRO A 556 54.84 56.22 44.31
N SER A 557 55.64 56.12 43.25
CA SER A 557 55.29 56.61 41.91
C SER A 557 54.36 55.67 41.11
N SER A 558 54.07 54.48 41.65
CA SER A 558 53.06 53.55 41.12
C SER A 558 52.45 52.69 42.21
N GLY A 559 51.25 52.15 41.97
CA GLY A 559 50.64 51.13 42.81
C GLY A 559 49.25 50.74 42.36
N HIS A 560 48.67 49.76 43.07
CA HIS A 560 47.33 49.24 42.85
C HIS A 560 46.38 49.70 43.96
N ASP A 561 45.13 49.94 43.58
CA ASP A 561 44.01 50.20 44.48
C ASP A 561 42.84 49.29 44.06
N GLN A 562 42.23 48.58 45.02
CA GLN A 562 41.10 47.70 44.76
C GLN A 562 39.87 48.20 45.52
N PHE A 563 38.74 48.29 44.82
CA PHE A 563 37.47 48.73 45.38
C PHE A 563 36.42 47.64 45.23
N HIS A 564 35.65 47.44 46.31
CA HIS A 564 34.51 46.52 46.34
C HIS A 564 33.23 47.32 46.61
N LEU A 565 32.30 47.23 45.66
CA LEU A 565 31.04 47.95 45.67
C LEU A 565 29.90 46.94 45.55
N GLN A 566 28.74 47.32 46.09
CA GLN A 566 27.51 46.55 45.91
C GLN A 566 26.47 47.42 45.23
N LEU A 567 26.00 46.95 44.07
CA LEU A 567 24.81 47.44 43.39
C LEU A 567 23.63 46.52 43.74
N PRO A 568 22.39 47.02 43.58
CA PRO A 568 21.21 46.18 43.56
C PRO A 568 21.33 45.03 42.54
N ALA A 569 20.85 43.83 42.88
CA ALA A 569 21.03 42.63 42.06
C ALA A 569 20.31 42.72 40.70
N ASP A 570 19.22 43.46 40.63
CA ASP A 570 18.51 43.84 39.40
C ASP A 570 19.41 44.60 38.42
N VAL A 571 20.28 45.48 38.91
CA VAL A 571 21.26 46.20 38.09
C VAL A 571 22.34 45.25 37.55
N GLY A 572 22.84 44.34 38.39
CA GLY A 572 23.80 43.30 37.98
C GLY A 572 23.24 42.37 36.89
N ARG A 573 21.94 42.05 36.96
CA ARG A 573 21.22 41.23 35.97
C ARG A 573 20.93 42.00 34.67
N ALA A 574 20.57 43.29 34.77
CA ALA A 574 20.26 44.14 33.62
C ALA A 574 21.50 44.64 32.86
N ALA A 575 22.68 44.57 33.48
CA ALA A 575 23.93 45.04 32.90
C ALA A 575 24.29 44.29 31.60
N PHE A 576 24.68 45.05 30.57
CA PHE A 576 25.21 44.55 29.32
C PHE A 576 26.70 44.90 29.14
N SER A 577 27.09 46.13 29.48
CA SER A 577 28.49 46.58 29.46
C SER A 577 28.81 47.51 30.63
N LEU A 578 30.10 47.81 30.82
CA LEU A 578 30.60 48.76 31.81
C LEU A 578 31.40 49.85 31.08
N ASP A 579 31.14 51.11 31.40
CA ASP A 579 31.93 52.25 30.94
C ASP A 579 32.80 52.78 32.07
N ILE A 580 34.10 52.94 31.79
CA ILE A 580 35.08 53.41 32.77
C ILE A 580 35.50 54.85 32.43
N TYR A 581 35.33 55.75 33.39
CA TYR A 581 35.78 57.13 33.34
C TYR A 581 36.88 57.33 34.39
N GLN A 582 38.03 57.86 33.99
CA GLN A 582 39.19 58.04 34.87
C GLN A 582 39.92 59.36 34.59
N THR A 583 40.45 60.00 35.64
CA THR A 583 41.14 61.30 35.57
C THR A 583 42.16 61.49 36.69
N ASP A 584 43.11 62.42 36.51
CA ASP A 584 44.07 62.85 37.54
C ASP A 584 43.64 64.14 38.29
N ASN A 585 42.45 64.66 37.99
CA ASN A 585 41.87 65.87 38.58
C ASN A 585 41.28 65.65 39.99
N VAL A 586 41.05 66.76 40.70
CA VAL A 586 40.54 66.75 42.09
C VAL A 586 39.12 66.19 42.19
N THR A 587 38.30 66.35 41.15
CA THR A 587 36.90 65.86 41.13
C THR A 587 36.48 65.42 39.72
N LEU A 588 35.64 64.39 39.64
CA LEU A 588 34.91 63.97 38.43
C LEU A 588 33.54 64.66 38.25
N GLY A 589 33.21 65.66 39.08
CA GLY A 589 31.86 66.22 39.23
C GLY A 589 31.14 66.60 37.93
N GLY A 590 31.82 67.30 37.01
CA GLY A 590 31.22 67.69 35.72
C GLY A 590 30.92 66.52 34.77
N THR A 591 31.62 65.39 34.92
CA THR A 591 31.37 64.15 34.15
C THR A 591 30.19 63.38 34.74
N VAL A 592 30.09 63.32 36.07
CA VAL A 592 28.97 62.71 36.79
C VAL A 592 27.66 63.42 36.43
N ASP A 593 27.64 64.75 36.49
CA ASP A 593 26.46 65.56 36.17
C ASP A 593 26.02 65.40 34.70
N ARG A 594 26.97 65.22 33.77
CA ARG A 594 26.70 65.00 32.35
C ARG A 594 26.14 63.61 32.07
N VAL A 595 26.65 62.58 32.74
CA VAL A 595 26.14 61.20 32.62
C VAL A 595 24.74 61.12 33.22
N ILE A 596 24.50 61.71 34.40
CA ILE A 596 23.19 61.73 35.05
C ILE A 596 22.16 62.53 34.23
N LYS A 597 22.54 63.66 33.62
CA LYS A 597 21.64 64.47 32.77
C LYS A 597 21.24 63.81 31.46
N ASN A 598 22.05 62.89 30.93
CA ASN A 598 21.80 62.24 29.65
C ASN A 598 20.99 60.94 29.77
N VAL A 599 20.54 60.58 30.98
CA VAL A 599 19.86 59.30 31.27
C VAL A 599 18.44 59.59 31.72
N ASN A 600 17.45 59.13 30.94
CA ASN A 600 16.03 59.16 31.32
C ASN A 600 15.71 57.95 32.21
N GLY A 601 16.10 57.97 33.48
CA GLY A 601 15.79 56.86 34.39
C GLY A 601 16.43 56.95 35.78
N VAL A 602 15.93 56.16 36.72
CA VAL A 602 16.48 56.01 38.08
C VAL A 602 17.80 55.24 37.98
N VAL A 603 18.92 55.92 38.24
CA VAL A 603 20.26 55.30 38.28
C VAL A 603 20.53 54.82 39.71
N ALA A 604 20.74 53.52 39.89
CA ALA A 604 21.18 53.00 41.18
C ALA A 604 22.64 53.38 41.45
N VAL A 605 22.93 53.92 42.63
CA VAL A 605 24.30 54.31 43.03
C VAL A 605 24.94 53.21 43.86
N ALA A 606 26.09 52.71 43.43
CA ALA A 606 26.85 51.69 44.14
C ALA A 606 27.41 52.28 45.44
N THR A 607 27.12 51.62 46.55
CA THR A 607 27.69 51.96 47.85
C THR A 607 28.94 51.13 48.13
N ALA A 608 29.98 51.77 48.67
CA ALA A 608 31.16 51.09 49.16
C ALA A 608 30.76 50.10 50.26
N LEU A 609 31.21 48.86 50.12
CA LEU A 609 31.14 47.89 51.20
C LEU A 609 32.18 48.32 52.24
N GLY A 610 31.73 48.84 53.37
CA GLY A 610 32.61 49.13 54.50
C GLY A 610 33.25 47.84 54.98
N PHE A 611 34.58 47.85 55.10
CA PHE A 611 35.30 46.87 55.91
C PHE A 611 35.24 47.28 57.37
#